data_AF-A0A5N6E3Y4-F1
#
_entry.id   AF-A0A5N6E3Y4-F1
#
_cell.length_a   1.000
_cell.length_b   1.000
_cell.length_c   1.000
_cell.angle_alpha   90.00
_cell.angle_beta   90.00
_cell.angle_gamma   90.00
#
_symmetry.space_group_name_H-M   'P 1'
#
loop_
_entity.id
_entity.type
_entity.pdbx_description
1 polymer ?
#
loop_
_entity_poly.entity_id
_entity_poly.type
_entity_poly.pdbx_seq_one_letter_code
_entity_poly.pdbx_strand_id
1 'polypeptide(L)'
;MAANQQRGDFEIRNVNPQHEVFVRFQIPSNGQSTRDANITQVTWNTTESDVASTIENYYNENKRNKPLWLEYNLRALQYAGVYKSKYLLPMQSQTGLDKDDVSVSLIVPRSIRRGNVEKVTAKPRDDWNDTQKNAAGFIIGLKGTLHPTDLVYTDMATLKDGIKEAKKTGWIVISANDTEGRWVTLRLEALKE
;
A
#
# COMPACT_ATOMS: atom_id res chain seq x y z
N MET A 1 30.71 -9.77 -9.81
CA MET A 1 29.85 -9.14 -8.80
C MET A 1 29.18 -7.94 -9.45
N ALA A 2 27.92 -8.06 -9.87
CA ALA A 2 27.19 -6.90 -10.39
C ALA A 2 26.88 -5.98 -9.20
N ALA A 3 27.31 -4.72 -9.27
CA ALA A 3 26.90 -3.72 -8.29
C ALA A 3 25.37 -3.65 -8.31
N ASN A 4 24.70 -3.94 -7.19
CA ASN A 4 23.27 -3.71 -7.04
C ASN A 4 23.03 -2.21 -7.23
N GLN A 5 22.56 -1.81 -8.40
CA GLN A 5 22.38 -0.42 -8.76
C GLN A 5 21.11 0.11 -8.06
N GLN A 6 21.29 1.10 -7.19
CA GLN A 6 20.19 1.81 -6.54
C GLN A 6 19.34 2.49 -7.61
N ARG A 7 18.02 2.29 -7.51
CA ARG A 7 17.10 2.68 -8.57
C ARG A 7 16.31 3.95 -8.26
N GLY A 8 16.25 4.35 -7.00
CA GLY A 8 15.65 5.60 -6.59
C GLY A 8 15.30 5.64 -5.11
N ASP A 9 15.16 6.87 -4.62
CA ASP A 9 14.72 7.20 -3.27
C ASP A 9 13.41 7.98 -3.37
N PHE A 10 12.42 7.58 -2.59
CA PHE A 10 11.11 8.21 -2.54
C PHE A 10 10.79 8.69 -1.13
N GLU A 11 10.57 9.99 -0.98
CA GLU A 11 10.09 10.58 0.27
C GLU A 11 8.57 10.75 0.22
N ILE A 12 7.89 10.16 1.19
CA ILE A 12 6.44 10.18 1.33
C ILE A 12 6.08 10.97 2.59
N ARG A 13 5.30 12.02 2.40
CA ARG A 13 4.76 12.84 3.49
C ARG A 13 3.28 12.53 3.67
N ASN A 14 2.80 12.61 4.90
CA ASN A 14 1.40 12.31 5.22
C ASN A 14 0.43 13.40 4.72
N VAL A 15 0.92 14.62 4.49
CA VAL A 15 0.15 15.75 3.97
C VAL A 15 0.74 16.17 2.62
N ASN A 16 -0.10 16.27 1.59
CA ASN A 16 0.29 16.60 0.22
C ASN A 16 1.52 15.80 -0.25
N PRO A 17 1.39 14.46 -0.40
CA PRO A 17 2.52 13.63 -0.78
C PRO A 17 3.08 14.13 -2.11
N GLN A 18 4.34 14.58 -2.11
CA GLN A 18 5.05 14.87 -3.37
C GLN A 18 5.08 13.62 -4.24
N HIS A 19 5.12 12.43 -3.62
CA HIS A 19 5.15 11.12 -4.25
C HIS A 19 3.97 10.27 -3.80
N GLU A 20 3.02 10.03 -4.69
CA GLU A 20 1.92 9.10 -4.46
C GLU A 20 2.43 7.67 -4.63
N VAL A 21 2.67 7.00 -3.52
CA VAL A 21 3.01 5.59 -3.46
C VAL A 21 1.76 4.84 -3.04
N PHE A 22 1.47 3.72 -3.69
CA PHE A 22 0.38 2.84 -3.29
C PHE A 22 0.92 1.56 -2.70
N VAL A 23 0.21 1.01 -1.72
CA VAL A 23 0.59 -0.22 -1.03
C VAL A 23 -0.56 -1.22 -1.05
N ARG A 24 -0.21 -2.50 -1.13
CA ARG A 24 -1.11 -3.62 -0.93
C ARG A 24 -0.43 -4.69 -0.08
N PHE A 25 -1.15 -5.15 0.93
CA PHE A 25 -0.74 -6.22 1.83
C PHE A 25 -1.40 -7.52 1.37
N GLN A 26 -0.63 -8.59 1.20
CA GLN A 26 -1.12 -9.86 0.72
C GLN A 26 -0.63 -10.99 1.63
N ILE A 27 -1.56 -11.61 2.36
CA ILE A 27 -1.28 -12.83 3.12
C ILE A 27 -0.99 -13.95 2.11
N PRO A 28 0.14 -14.65 2.19
CA PRO A 28 0.40 -15.82 1.37
C PRO A 28 -0.65 -16.91 1.60
N SER A 29 -1.02 -17.61 0.54
CA SER A 29 -1.85 -18.81 0.64
C SER A 29 -1.06 -19.95 1.30
N ASN A 30 -1.77 -20.98 1.80
CA ASN A 30 -1.10 -22.15 2.36
C ASN A 30 -0.10 -22.77 1.35
N GLY A 31 1.16 -22.89 1.75
CA GLY A 31 2.25 -23.40 0.90
C GLY A 31 2.87 -22.38 -0.06
N GLN A 32 2.37 -21.15 -0.09
CA GLN A 32 2.93 -20.05 -0.88
C GLN A 32 4.00 -19.31 -0.08
N SER A 33 5.14 -19.00 -0.69
CA SER A 33 6.13 -18.12 -0.06
C SER A 33 5.67 -16.66 -0.09
N THR A 34 6.25 -15.81 0.77
CA THR A 34 6.01 -14.36 0.76
C THR A 34 6.29 -13.76 -0.63
N ARG A 35 7.35 -14.21 -1.30
CA ARG A 35 7.71 -13.73 -2.64
C ARG A 35 6.70 -14.14 -3.69
N ASP A 36 6.16 -15.35 -3.61
CA ASP A 36 5.16 -15.84 -4.57
C ASP A 36 3.80 -15.15 -4.37
N ALA A 37 3.57 -14.56 -3.19
CA ALA A 37 2.38 -13.77 -2.88
C ALA A 37 2.43 -12.32 -3.41
N ASN A 38 3.56 -11.91 -3.99
CA ASN A 38 3.72 -10.58 -4.59
C ASN A 38 2.70 -10.35 -5.71
N ILE A 39 2.17 -9.12 -5.78
CA ILE A 39 1.24 -8.71 -6.83
C ILE A 39 2.03 -8.41 -8.11
N THR A 40 1.94 -9.29 -9.10
CA THR A 40 2.66 -9.16 -10.39
C THR A 40 1.79 -8.56 -11.51
N GLN A 41 0.49 -8.38 -11.26
CA GLN A 41 -0.43 -7.80 -12.24
C GLN A 41 -0.11 -6.32 -12.50
N VAL A 42 0.15 -5.99 -13.76
CA VAL A 42 0.51 -4.63 -14.20
C VAL A 42 -0.65 -3.86 -14.84
N THR A 43 -1.64 -4.56 -15.38
CA THR A 43 -2.80 -3.94 -16.04
C THR A 43 -4.01 -4.00 -15.13
N TRP A 44 -4.67 -2.86 -14.95
CA TRP A 44 -5.82 -2.69 -14.08
C TRP A 44 -6.95 -1.99 -14.84
N ASN A 45 -8.19 -2.37 -14.56
CA ASN A 45 -9.38 -1.74 -15.14
C ASN A 45 -10.47 -1.65 -14.08
N THR A 46 -10.13 -1.10 -12.92
CA THR A 46 -11.06 -0.92 -11.81
C THR A 46 -12.03 0.22 -12.14
N THR A 47 -13.31 0.03 -11.84
CA THR A 47 -14.34 1.07 -11.95
C THR A 47 -14.67 1.68 -10.59
N GLU A 48 -15.33 2.83 -10.56
CA GLU A 48 -15.84 3.43 -9.33
C GLU A 48 -16.76 2.45 -8.55
N SER A 49 -17.58 1.68 -9.26
CA SER A 49 -18.46 0.67 -8.68
C SER A 49 -17.69 -0.47 -8.01
N ASP A 50 -16.57 -0.91 -8.61
CA ASP A 50 -15.70 -1.93 -8.00
C ASP A 50 -15.10 -1.43 -6.67
N VAL A 51 -14.72 -0.15 -6.62
CA VAL A 51 -14.20 0.48 -5.40
C VAL A 51 -15.28 0.55 -4.34
N ALA A 52 -16.46 1.06 -4.70
CA ALA A 52 -17.61 1.16 -3.80
C ALA A 52 -18.02 -0.21 -3.24
N SER A 53 -18.14 -1.23 -4.10
CA SER A 53 -18.52 -2.59 -3.69
C SER A 53 -17.51 -3.19 -2.70
N THR A 54 -16.23 -2.93 -2.88
CA THR A 54 -15.18 -3.40 -1.96
C THR A 54 -15.24 -2.70 -0.60
N ILE A 55 -15.56 -1.40 -0.59
CA ILE A 55 -15.76 -0.63 0.66
C ILE A 55 -17.00 -1.13 1.41
N GLU A 56 -18.08 -1.40 0.70
CA GLU A 56 -19.33 -1.93 1.26
C GLU A 56 -19.15 -3.34 1.81
N ASN A 57 -18.39 -4.20 1.12
CA ASN A 57 -18.08 -5.56 1.52
C ASN A 57 -16.62 -5.69 1.99
N TYR A 58 -16.24 -4.97 3.04
CA TYR A 58 -14.85 -4.90 3.47
C TYR A 58 -14.19 -6.26 3.76
N TYR A 59 -14.96 -7.18 4.34
CA TYR A 59 -14.50 -8.54 4.66
C TYR A 59 -14.37 -9.44 3.43
N ASN A 60 -14.68 -8.92 2.25
CA ASN A 60 -14.67 -9.66 0.99
C ASN A 60 -15.47 -10.95 1.11
N GLU A 61 -16.67 -10.87 1.70
CA GLU A 61 -17.61 -11.96 1.78
C GLU A 61 -17.82 -12.50 0.35
N ASN A 62 -17.67 -13.81 0.17
CA ASN A 62 -17.70 -14.51 -1.13
C ASN A 62 -16.49 -14.28 -2.07
N LYS A 63 -15.42 -13.61 -1.61
CA LYS A 63 -14.15 -13.44 -2.34
C LYS A 63 -14.29 -12.77 -3.73
N ARG A 64 -15.20 -11.80 -3.86
CA ARG A 64 -15.52 -11.11 -5.14
C ARG A 64 -14.90 -9.73 -5.29
N ASN A 65 -14.37 -9.14 -4.23
CA ASN A 65 -13.79 -7.79 -4.28
C ASN A 65 -12.62 -7.74 -5.25
N LYS A 66 -12.56 -6.65 -6.01
CA LYS A 66 -11.38 -6.37 -6.81
C LYS A 66 -10.17 -6.15 -5.90
N PRO A 67 -8.95 -6.47 -6.34
CA PRO A 67 -7.77 -6.13 -5.59
C PRO A 67 -7.59 -4.61 -5.60
N LEU A 68 -7.92 -3.95 -4.49
CA LEU A 68 -7.70 -2.51 -4.32
C LEU A 68 -6.36 -2.22 -3.64
N TRP A 69 -5.97 -0.96 -3.72
CA TRP A 69 -4.73 -0.42 -3.18
C TRP A 69 -5.03 0.61 -2.11
N LEU A 70 -4.05 0.87 -1.26
CA LEU A 70 -4.10 1.93 -0.25
C LEU A 70 -3.06 2.97 -0.62
N GLU A 71 -3.34 4.25 -0.34
CA GLU A 71 -2.26 5.24 -0.32
C GLU A 71 -1.25 4.88 0.78
N TYR A 72 0.04 4.81 0.44
CA TYR A 72 1.09 4.47 1.40
C TYR A 72 1.32 5.65 2.35
N ASN A 73 0.67 5.59 3.51
CA ASN A 73 0.75 6.58 4.57
C ASN A 73 0.57 5.87 5.93
N LEU A 74 0.62 6.62 7.02
CA LEU A 74 0.46 6.03 8.36
C LEU A 74 -0.92 5.36 8.58
N ARG A 75 -1.95 5.76 7.83
CA ARG A 75 -3.27 5.11 7.89
C ARG A 75 -3.26 3.73 7.25
N ALA A 76 -2.51 3.52 6.16
CA ALA A 76 -2.32 2.19 5.59
C ALA A 76 -1.55 1.26 6.56
N LEU A 77 -0.61 1.81 7.33
CA LEU A 77 0.10 1.05 8.36
C LEU A 77 -0.80 0.71 9.56
N GLN A 78 -1.70 1.62 9.92
CA GLN A 78 -2.72 1.37 10.94
C GLN A 78 -3.73 0.32 10.49
N TYR A 79 -4.14 0.36 9.21
CA TYR A 79 -4.96 -0.68 8.59
C TYR A 79 -4.30 -2.07 8.68
N ALA A 80 -2.99 -2.15 8.41
CA ALA A 80 -2.23 -3.40 8.53
C ALA A 80 -1.97 -3.83 9.99
N GLY A 81 -2.34 -3.00 10.99
CA GLY A 81 -2.16 -3.31 12.40
C GLY A 81 -0.75 -3.10 12.95
N VAL A 82 0.15 -2.52 12.17
CA VAL A 82 1.58 -2.36 12.54
C VAL A 82 1.94 -0.95 13.00
N TYR A 83 1.01 0.00 12.91
CA TYR A 83 1.18 1.36 13.41
C TYR A 83 -0.04 1.78 14.22
N LYS A 84 0.19 2.47 15.35
CA LYS A 84 -0.86 3.04 16.19
C LYS A 84 -0.43 4.42 16.64
N SER A 85 -1.33 5.40 16.54
CA SER A 85 -1.10 6.74 17.04
C SER A 85 -2.41 7.36 17.51
N LYS A 86 -2.37 8.10 18.63
CA LYS A 86 -3.51 8.85 19.15
C LYS A 86 -3.90 10.07 18.29
N TYR A 87 -3.01 10.50 17.39
CA TYR A 87 -3.22 11.65 16.51
C TYR A 87 -3.83 11.26 15.15
N LEU A 88 -4.03 9.96 14.89
CA LEU A 88 -4.72 9.46 13.71
C LEU A 88 -6.15 9.08 14.05
N LEU A 89 -7.05 9.18 13.07
CA LEU A 89 -8.40 8.67 13.21
C LEU A 89 -8.34 7.16 13.54
N PRO A 90 -9.05 6.70 14.59
CA PRO A 90 -9.13 5.29 14.91
C PRO A 90 -9.61 4.48 13.71
N MET A 91 -9.01 3.31 13.54
CA MET A 91 -9.30 2.38 12.46
C MET A 91 -9.07 0.98 13.00
N GLN A 92 -10.03 0.09 12.77
CA GLN A 92 -9.84 -1.32 13.05
C GLN A 92 -8.85 -1.90 12.04
N SER A 93 -7.82 -2.56 12.56
CA SER A 93 -6.85 -3.27 11.72
C SER A 93 -7.45 -4.53 11.11
N GLN A 94 -7.02 -4.88 9.91
CA GLN A 94 -7.35 -6.15 9.28
C GLN A 94 -6.55 -7.29 9.93
N THR A 95 -7.26 -8.26 10.49
CA THR A 95 -6.65 -9.41 11.16
C THR A 95 -5.68 -10.16 10.25
N GLY A 96 -4.46 -10.39 10.73
CA GLY A 96 -3.45 -11.22 10.08
C GLY A 96 -2.59 -10.51 9.03
N LEU A 97 -2.85 -9.24 8.72
CA LEU A 97 -1.94 -8.44 7.88
C LEU A 97 -0.63 -8.09 8.61
N ASP A 98 -0.62 -8.16 9.93
CA ASP A 98 0.52 -7.88 10.78
C ASP A 98 1.52 -9.03 10.87
N LYS A 99 1.31 -10.17 10.22
CA LYS A 99 2.26 -11.30 10.27
C LYS A 99 3.50 -11.01 9.43
N ASP A 100 4.67 -11.48 9.89
CA ASP A 100 5.97 -11.18 9.27
C ASP A 100 6.11 -11.67 7.83
N ASP A 101 5.40 -12.75 7.48
CA ASP A 101 5.38 -13.39 6.16
C ASP A 101 4.43 -12.71 5.15
N VAL A 102 3.72 -11.66 5.55
CA VAL A 102 2.84 -10.90 4.65
C VAL A 102 3.67 -10.18 3.59
N SER A 103 3.30 -10.40 2.33
CA SER A 103 3.87 -9.68 1.19
C SER A 103 3.38 -8.25 1.18
N VAL A 104 4.31 -7.32 0.97
CA VAL A 104 4.03 -5.89 0.81
C VAL A 104 4.41 -5.50 -0.61
N SER A 105 3.40 -5.35 -1.46
CA SER A 105 3.56 -4.85 -2.83
C SER A 105 3.32 -3.34 -2.85
N LEU A 106 4.22 -2.60 -3.48
CA LEU A 106 4.19 -1.15 -3.58
C LEU A 106 4.22 -0.73 -5.04
N ILE A 107 3.47 0.32 -5.38
CA ILE A 107 3.57 1.01 -6.67
C ILE A 107 4.26 2.34 -6.43
N VAL A 108 5.40 2.54 -7.07
CA VAL A 108 6.12 3.81 -7.04
C VAL A 108 5.56 4.78 -8.10
N PRO A 109 5.60 6.12 -7.89
CA PRO A 109 4.80 7.12 -8.61
C PRO A 109 5.10 7.29 -10.12
N ARG A 110 5.97 6.48 -10.73
CA ARG A 110 6.52 6.73 -12.07
C ARG A 110 5.47 6.67 -13.17
N SER A 111 4.72 5.58 -13.27
CA SER A 111 3.65 5.48 -14.27
C SER A 111 2.47 6.40 -13.96
N ILE A 112 2.20 6.67 -12.69
CA ILE A 112 1.14 7.60 -12.26
C ILE A 112 1.47 9.02 -12.74
N ARG A 113 2.69 9.50 -12.49
CA ARG A 113 3.17 10.81 -12.94
C ARG A 113 3.24 10.95 -14.47
N ARG A 114 3.39 9.84 -15.19
CA ARG A 114 3.41 9.80 -16.66
C ARG A 114 2.01 9.72 -17.28
N GLY A 115 0.96 9.56 -16.47
CA GLY A 115 -0.42 9.43 -16.96
C GLY A 115 -0.75 8.05 -17.53
N ASN A 116 0.06 7.02 -17.26
CA ASN A 116 -0.20 5.65 -17.74
C ASN A 116 -1.23 4.91 -16.88
N VAL A 117 -1.43 5.39 -15.65
CA VAL A 117 -2.36 4.83 -14.67
C VAL A 117 -3.12 5.95 -13.99
N GLU A 118 -4.44 5.80 -13.96
CA GLU A 118 -5.38 6.67 -13.28
C GLU A 118 -5.78 6.06 -11.94
N LYS A 119 -5.90 6.91 -10.93
CA LYS A 119 -6.55 6.56 -9.66
C LYS A 119 -8.05 6.56 -9.84
N VAL A 120 -8.70 5.53 -9.30
CA VAL A 120 -10.15 5.41 -9.25
C VAL A 120 -10.58 5.41 -7.79
N THR A 121 -11.42 6.36 -7.41
CA THR A 121 -11.99 6.46 -6.05
C THR A 121 -13.49 6.24 -6.12
N ALA A 122 -14.09 5.88 -4.98
CA ALA A 122 -15.54 5.88 -4.84
C ALA A 122 -16.02 7.20 -4.25
N LYS A 123 -17.04 7.81 -4.84
CA LYS A 123 -17.74 8.91 -4.18
C LYS A 123 -18.50 8.37 -2.97
N PRO A 124 -18.29 8.94 -1.76
CA PRO A 124 -19.10 8.58 -0.60
C PRO A 124 -20.59 8.77 -0.91
N ARG A 125 -21.39 7.76 -0.57
CA ARG A 125 -22.85 7.81 -0.71
C ARG A 125 -23.50 8.24 0.60
N ASP A 126 -24.72 8.76 0.53
CA ASP A 126 -25.44 9.25 1.70
C ASP A 126 -25.77 8.13 2.70
N ASP A 127 -26.07 6.93 2.18
CA ASP A 127 -26.41 5.71 2.93
C ASP A 127 -25.19 5.01 3.55
N TRP A 128 -23.98 5.49 3.29
CA TRP A 128 -22.77 4.95 3.90
C TRP A 128 -22.59 5.41 5.35
N ASN A 129 -22.11 4.50 6.19
CA ASN A 129 -21.68 4.83 7.56
C ASN A 129 -20.32 5.54 7.56
N ASP A 130 -19.93 6.10 8.71
CA ASP A 130 -18.69 6.88 8.83
C ASP A 130 -17.43 6.07 8.47
N THR A 131 -17.41 4.77 8.78
CA THR A 131 -16.30 3.89 8.42
C THR A 131 -16.15 3.77 6.90
N GLN A 132 -17.26 3.58 6.19
CA GLN A 132 -17.29 3.48 4.72
C GLN A 132 -16.92 4.81 4.07
N LYS A 133 -17.47 5.92 4.55
CA LYS A 133 -17.13 7.28 4.08
C LYS A 133 -15.65 7.58 4.26
N ASN A 134 -15.09 7.16 5.39
CA ASN A 134 -13.67 7.31 5.69
C ASN A 134 -12.79 6.42 4.81
N ALA A 135 -13.19 5.16 4.58
CA ALA A 135 -12.51 4.22 3.69
C ALA A 135 -12.40 4.72 2.24
N ALA A 136 -13.43 5.40 1.74
CA ALA A 136 -13.45 6.05 0.43
C ALA A 136 -12.29 7.04 0.21
N GLY A 137 -11.78 7.64 1.30
CA GLY A 137 -10.71 8.62 1.24
C GLY A 137 -9.30 8.04 1.12
N PHE A 138 -9.10 6.72 1.27
CA PHE A 138 -7.76 6.12 1.22
C PHE A 138 -7.66 4.75 0.52
N ILE A 139 -8.79 4.10 0.23
CA ILE A 139 -8.86 2.90 -0.61
C ILE A 139 -9.10 3.31 -2.05
N ILE A 140 -8.25 2.83 -2.95
CA ILE A 140 -8.28 3.21 -4.36
C ILE A 140 -8.26 2.00 -5.28
N GLY A 141 -8.93 2.15 -6.41
CA GLY A 141 -8.75 1.35 -7.62
C GLY A 141 -7.71 1.96 -8.54
N LEU A 142 -7.26 1.17 -9.52
CA LEU A 142 -6.37 1.64 -10.58
C LEU A 142 -6.99 1.31 -11.94
N LYS A 143 -6.76 2.20 -12.92
CA LYS A 143 -7.12 1.98 -14.31
C LYS A 143 -5.94 2.34 -15.20
N GLY A 144 -5.55 1.44 -16.10
CA GLY A 144 -4.39 1.61 -16.98
C GLY A 144 -3.33 0.52 -16.77
N THR A 145 -2.12 0.79 -17.26
CA THR A 145 -1.03 -0.20 -17.30
C THR A 145 0.23 0.36 -16.67
N LEU A 146 0.73 -0.30 -15.63
CA LEU A 146 2.01 -0.02 -15.00
C LEU A 146 3.15 -0.56 -15.85
N HIS A 147 4.32 0.07 -15.77
CA HIS A 147 5.54 -0.63 -16.15
C HIS A 147 5.84 -1.69 -15.07
N PRO A 148 6.27 -2.93 -15.40
CA PRO A 148 6.52 -3.98 -14.39
C PRO A 148 7.37 -3.51 -13.22
N THR A 149 8.36 -2.71 -13.53
CA THR A 149 9.32 -2.19 -12.57
C THR A 149 8.77 -1.09 -11.66
N ASP A 150 7.55 -0.61 -11.90
CA ASP A 150 6.88 0.31 -10.96
C ASP A 150 6.36 -0.45 -9.74
N LEU A 151 6.23 -1.78 -9.86
CA LEU A 151 6.00 -2.67 -8.74
C LEU A 151 7.32 -2.93 -8.03
N VAL A 152 7.34 -2.65 -6.73
CA VAL A 152 8.43 -2.97 -5.82
C VAL A 152 7.89 -3.75 -4.64
N TYR A 153 8.72 -4.64 -4.10
CA TYR A 153 8.30 -5.62 -3.12
C TYR A 153 9.19 -5.56 -1.88
N THR A 154 8.55 -5.66 -0.74
CA THR A 154 9.17 -5.88 0.56
C THR A 154 8.27 -6.83 1.36
N ASP A 155 8.60 -7.08 2.61
CA ASP A 155 7.81 -7.90 3.52
C ASP A 155 7.45 -7.13 4.79
N MET A 156 6.52 -7.69 5.55
CA MET A 156 6.03 -7.08 6.76
C MET A 156 7.11 -7.02 7.85
N ALA A 157 8.03 -7.99 7.90
CA ALA A 157 9.16 -7.96 8.81
C ALA A 157 10.04 -6.70 8.59
N THR A 158 10.44 -6.46 7.34
CA THR A 158 11.23 -5.28 6.93
C THR A 158 10.49 -3.98 7.24
N LEU A 159 9.17 -3.93 6.99
CA LEU A 159 8.34 -2.76 7.29
C LEU A 159 8.28 -2.48 8.80
N LYS A 160 8.10 -3.51 9.63
CA LYS A 160 8.10 -3.37 11.09
C LYS A 160 9.43 -2.87 11.62
N ASP A 161 10.55 -3.33 11.06
CA ASP A 161 11.87 -2.85 11.44
C ASP A 161 12.05 -1.36 11.10
N GLY A 162 11.59 -0.93 9.93
CA GLY A 162 11.51 0.50 9.58
C GLY A 162 10.68 1.32 10.56
N ILE A 163 9.55 0.78 11.04
CA ILE A 163 8.69 1.43 12.04
C ILE A 163 9.40 1.56 13.40
N LYS A 164 10.12 0.53 13.84
CA LYS A 164 10.88 0.56 15.10
C LYS A 164 11.96 1.66 15.07
N GLU A 165 12.66 1.78 13.94
CA GLU A 165 13.75 2.76 13.77
C GLU A 165 13.23 4.20 13.62
N ALA A 166 11.98 4.39 13.17
CA ALA A 166 11.39 5.71 12.98
C ALA A 166 11.38 6.58 14.26
N LYS A 167 11.38 5.96 15.45
CA LYS A 167 11.49 6.69 16.73
C LYS A 167 12.79 7.49 16.87
N LYS A 168 13.86 7.07 16.19
CA LYS A 168 15.18 7.73 16.23
C LYS A 168 15.34 8.74 15.11
N THR A 169 14.77 8.44 13.93
CA THR A 169 15.04 9.17 12.69
C THR A 169 13.92 10.15 12.31
N GLY A 170 12.71 9.98 12.83
CA GLY A 170 11.50 10.64 12.35
C GLY A 170 10.96 10.07 11.03
N TRP A 171 11.56 8.99 10.52
CA TRP A 171 11.23 8.40 9.22
C TRP A 171 11.13 6.88 9.31
N ILE A 172 10.03 6.34 8.81
CA ILE A 172 9.89 4.91 8.51
C ILE A 172 10.62 4.66 7.19
N VAL A 173 11.81 4.08 7.28
CA VAL A 173 12.63 3.76 6.11
C VAL A 173 12.46 2.29 5.77
N ILE A 174 12.06 1.99 4.55
CA ILE A 174 11.97 0.62 4.04
C ILE A 174 12.79 0.46 2.77
N SER A 175 13.37 -0.73 2.65
CA SER A 175 14.02 -1.19 1.44
C SER A 175 13.10 -2.16 0.70
N ALA A 176 12.95 -1.94 -0.59
CA ALA A 176 12.18 -2.79 -1.49
C ALA A 176 12.98 -3.09 -2.75
N ASN A 177 12.60 -4.14 -3.46
CA ASN A 177 13.20 -4.51 -4.73
C ASN A 177 12.16 -4.45 -5.85
N ASP A 178 12.52 -3.91 -7.00
CA ASP A 178 11.67 -3.99 -8.18
C ASP A 178 11.66 -5.40 -8.81
N THR A 179 10.89 -5.58 -9.87
CA THR A 179 10.81 -6.84 -10.63
C THR A 179 12.14 -7.30 -11.25
N GLU A 180 13.15 -6.43 -11.33
CA GLU A 180 14.49 -6.74 -11.85
C GLU A 180 15.52 -6.93 -10.71
N GLY A 181 15.11 -6.89 -9.45
CA GLY A 181 16.00 -7.03 -8.30
C GLY A 181 16.81 -5.77 -7.94
N ARG A 182 16.43 -4.61 -8.49
CA ARG A 182 17.08 -3.34 -8.17
C ARG A 182 16.45 -2.73 -6.92
N TRP A 183 17.30 -2.19 -6.05
CA TRP A 183 16.90 -1.63 -4.76
C TRP A 183 16.22 -0.27 -4.91
N VAL A 184 15.16 -0.09 -4.15
CA VAL A 184 14.41 1.16 -3.99
C VAL A 184 14.25 1.44 -2.50
N THR A 185 14.53 2.67 -2.09
CA THR A 185 14.31 3.11 -0.71
C THR A 185 13.08 4.01 -0.66
N LEU A 186 12.17 3.71 0.27
CA LEU A 186 11.03 4.55 0.58
C LEU A 186 11.17 5.09 2.01
N ARG A 187 10.94 6.39 2.19
CA ARG A 187 10.97 7.08 3.48
C ARG A 187 9.61 7.69 3.74
N LEU A 188 8.83 7.10 4.65
CA LEU A 188 7.55 7.64 5.09
C LEU A 188 7.75 8.46 6.37
N GLU A 189 7.26 9.69 6.37
CA GLU A 189 7.30 10.57 7.53
C GLU A 189 6.54 9.94 8.70
N ALA A 190 7.19 9.80 9.85
CA ALA A 190 6.54 9.37 11.08
C ALA A 190 5.94 10.57 11.81
N LEU A 191 4.87 10.33 12.60
CA LEU A 191 4.41 11.35 13.53
C LEU A 191 5.45 11.54 14.64
N LYS A 192 5.68 12.80 15.01
CA LYS A 192 6.36 13.13 16.27
C LYS A 192 5.39 12.82 17.39
N GLU A 193 5.66 11.77 18.16
CA GLU A 193 4.85 11.36 19.31
C GLU A 193 5.06 12.25 20.53
#